data_AF-A0A2T2UFH9-F1
#
_entry.id   AF-A0A2T2UFH9-F1
#
_cell.length_a   1.000
_cell.length_b   1.000
_cell.length_c   1.000
_cell.angle_alpha   90.00
_cell.angle_beta   90.00
_cell.angle_gamma   90.00
#
_symmetry.space_group_name_H-M   'P 1'
#
loop_
_entity.id
_entity.type
_entity.pdbx_description
1 polymer ?
#
loop_
_entity_poly.entity_id
_entity_poly.type
_entity_poly.pdbx_seq_one_letter_code
_entity_poly.pdbx_strand_id
1 'polypeptide(L)'
;MGISVWQLLIILAIVLVLFGAKRLRTLGTDLGSAIRGFKSAMREGEEEGESDARKASGHLEDEGSSPDELFADEQAKDEDQRVAGRTVRRLRSPRA
;
A
#
# COMPACT_ATOMS: atom_id res chain seq x y z
N MET A 1 38.64 -14.11 7.46
CA MET A 1 37.83 -13.06 8.11
C MET A 1 36.89 -12.49 7.07
N GLY A 2 35.75 -13.17 6.85
CA GLY A 2 34.81 -12.83 5.79
C GLY A 2 33.89 -11.67 6.16
N ILE A 3 33.24 -11.11 5.14
CA ILE A 3 32.19 -10.10 5.31
C ILE A 3 31.05 -10.73 6.10
N SER A 4 30.98 -10.42 7.38
CA SER A 4 29.90 -10.86 8.25
C SER A 4 28.70 -9.94 8.06
N VAL A 5 27.50 -10.51 8.04
CA VAL A 5 26.24 -9.75 7.95
C VAL A 5 26.18 -8.65 9.03
N TRP A 6 26.77 -8.91 10.20
CA TRP A 6 26.89 -7.94 11.29
C TRP A 6 27.72 -6.69 10.94
N GLN A 7 28.77 -6.83 10.12
CA GLN A 7 29.60 -5.70 9.70
C GLN A 7 28.86 -4.84 8.67
N LEU A 8 28.09 -5.46 7.76
CA LEU A 8 27.26 -4.75 6.79
C LEU A 8 26.19 -3.90 7.46
N LEU A 9 25.54 -4.40 8.53
CA LEU A 9 24.54 -3.64 9.28
C LEU A 9 25.14 -2.40 9.97
N ILE A 10 26.35 -2.51 10.53
CA ILE A 10 27.05 -1.38 11.17
C ILE A 10 27.39 -0.31 10.13
N ILE A 11 27.89 -0.69 8.96
CA ILE A 11 28.21 0.25 7.88
C ILE A 11 26.93 0.92 7.38
N LEU A 12 25.85 0.16 7.19
CA LEU A 12 24.54 0.68 6.77
C LEU A 12 24.00 1.72 7.76
N ALA A 13 24.13 1.47 9.06
CA ALA A 13 23.71 2.41 10.10
C ALA A 13 24.47 3.74 10.01
N ILE A 14 25.79 3.71 9.79
CA ILE A 14 26.60 4.92 9.63
C ILE A 14 26.15 5.71 8.40
N VAL A 15 25.95 5.04 7.26
CA VAL A 15 25.47 5.69 6.02
C VAL A 15 24.10 6.33 6.23
N LEU A 16 23.18 5.66 6.92
CA LEU A 16 21.86 6.21 7.25
C LEU A 16 21.94 7.46 8.12
N VAL A 17 22.88 7.53 9.06
CA VAL A 17 23.09 8.72 9.91
C VAL A 17 23.71 9.87 9.11
N LEU A 18 24.70 9.59 8.26
CA LEU A 18 25.39 10.62 7.46
C LEU A 18 24.50 11.20 6.35
N PHE A 19 23.81 10.35 5.62
CA PHE A 19 22.96 10.74 4.49
C PHE A 19 21.52 11.07 4.92
N GLY A 20 21.10 10.57 6.07
CA GLY A 20 19.71 10.60 6.53
C GLY A 20 18.82 9.60 5.79
N ALA A 21 17.84 9.03 6.49
CA ALA A 21 16.88 8.09 5.91
C ALA A 21 16.05 8.71 4.75
N LYS A 22 15.86 10.03 4.75
CA LYS A 22 15.08 10.74 3.73
C LYS A 22 15.74 10.68 2.34
N ARG A 23 17.06 10.85 2.26
CA ARG A 23 17.81 10.78 0.99
C ARG A 23 17.94 9.34 0.48
N LEU A 24 18.17 8.39 1.40
CA LEU A 24 18.22 6.97 1.07
C LEU A 24 16.86 6.45 0.60
N ARG A 25 15.75 6.94 1.16
CA ARG A 25 14.41 6.55 0.70
C ARG A 25 14.10 7.08 -0.70
N THR A 26 14.37 8.36 -0.99
CA THR A 26 14.10 8.91 -2.32
C THR A 26 14.92 8.18 -3.39
N LEU A 27 16.23 8.01 -3.18
CA LEU A 27 17.09 7.30 -4.13
C LEU A 27 16.79 5.79 -4.14
N GLY A 28 16.47 5.21 -2.99
CA GLY A 28 16.16 3.80 -2.84
C GLY A 28 14.83 3.40 -3.48
N THR A 29 13.84 4.29 -3.55
CA THR A 29 12.59 4.04 -4.28
C THR A 29 12.84 3.95 -5.79
N ASP A 30 13.66 4.84 -6.34
CA ASP A 30 14.00 4.84 -7.77
C ASP A 30 14.84 3.63 -8.16
N LEU A 31 15.93 3.38 -7.42
CA LEU A 31 16.78 2.19 -7.64
C LEU A 31 16.04 0.90 -7.32
N GLY A 32 15.23 0.88 -6.28
CA GLY A 32 14.46 -0.29 -5.85
C GLY A 32 13.42 -0.70 -6.89
N SER A 33 12.77 0.26 -7.53
CA SER A 33 11.82 -0.01 -8.63
C SER A 33 12.51 -0.63 -9.83
N ALA A 34 13.68 -0.10 -10.21
CA ALA A 34 14.48 -0.65 -11.31
C ALA A 34 14.99 -2.08 -11.01
N ILE A 35 15.51 -2.31 -9.80
CA ILE A 35 15.98 -3.63 -9.36
C ILE A 35 14.81 -4.62 -9.26
N ARG A 36 13.63 -4.18 -8.83
CA ARG A 36 12.42 -5.03 -8.75
C ARG A 36 11.99 -5.51 -10.13
N GLY A 37 11.98 -4.62 -11.14
CA GLY A 37 11.70 -4.99 -12.53
C GLY A 37 12.74 -5.96 -13.10
N PHE A 38 14.02 -5.73 -12.83
CA PHE A 38 15.09 -6.66 -13.22
C PHE A 38 14.93 -8.05 -12.60
N LYS A 39 14.64 -8.11 -11.29
CA LYS A 39 14.41 -9.39 -10.61
C LYS A 39 13.15 -10.09 -11.11
N SER A 40 12.08 -9.36 -11.39
CA SER A 40 10.86 -9.90 -11.99
C SER A 40 11.13 -10.49 -13.38
N ALA A 41 11.83 -9.78 -14.25
CA ALA A 41 12.20 -10.27 -15.59
C ALA A 41 13.15 -11.47 -15.54
N MET A 42 14.10 -11.47 -14.60
CA MET A 42 15.01 -12.60 -14.39
C MET A 42 14.26 -13.84 -13.89
N ARG A 43 13.29 -13.68 -12.98
CA ARG A 43 12.42 -14.77 -12.53
C ARG A 43 11.49 -15.26 -13.63
N GLU A 44 10.92 -14.36 -14.43
CA GLU A 44 10.03 -14.71 -15.54
C GLU A 44 10.77 -15.45 -16.66
N GLY A 45 12.02 -15.10 -16.94
CA GLY A 45 12.89 -15.86 -17.85
C GLY A 45 13.34 -17.23 -17.29
N GLU A 46 13.30 -17.43 -15.98
CA GLU A 46 13.50 -18.75 -15.33
C GLU A 46 12.19 -19.55 -15.22
N GLU A 47 11.03 -18.88 -15.13
CA GLU A 47 9.69 -19.44 -14.94
C GLU A 47 8.85 -19.53 -16.23
N GLU A 48 9.40 -19.28 -17.43
CA GLU A 48 8.73 -19.47 -18.75
C GLU A 48 8.21 -20.91 -19.01
N GLY A 49 8.32 -21.80 -18.03
CA GLY A 49 7.64 -23.09 -17.97
C GLY A 49 6.26 -23.11 -17.29
N GLU A 50 5.86 -22.12 -16.47
CA GLU A 50 4.58 -22.23 -15.73
C GLU A 50 3.93 -20.88 -15.39
N SER A 51 3.33 -20.27 -16.41
CA SER A 51 2.06 -19.49 -16.34
C SER A 51 1.89 -18.33 -15.34
N ASP A 52 1.58 -17.18 -15.94
CA ASP A 52 0.64 -16.17 -15.43
C ASP A 52 1.15 -15.24 -14.31
N ALA A 53 1.80 -14.17 -14.78
CA ALA A 53 2.08 -12.89 -14.14
C ALA A 53 0.85 -12.21 -13.48
N ARG A 54 0.26 -12.81 -12.44
CA ARG A 54 -0.81 -12.17 -11.67
C ARG A 54 -0.25 -11.21 -10.62
N LYS A 55 -0.34 -9.93 -10.97
CA LYS A 55 -0.64 -8.81 -10.04
C LYS A 55 0.47 -8.40 -9.05
N ALA A 56 1.67 -8.11 -9.55
CA ALA A 56 2.68 -7.36 -8.80
C ALA A 56 2.49 -5.81 -8.86
N SER A 57 1.31 -5.32 -9.23
CA SER A 57 0.92 -3.91 -9.15
C SER A 57 0.05 -3.67 -7.91
N GLY A 58 0.69 -3.79 -6.74
CA GLY A 58 0.16 -3.29 -5.49
C GLY A 58 0.28 -1.77 -5.46
N HIS A 59 -0.83 -1.12 -5.83
CA HIS A 59 -1.23 0.24 -5.45
C HIS A 59 -0.73 0.61 -4.05
N LEU A 60 0.20 1.56 -3.97
CA LEU A 60 0.52 2.28 -2.75
C LEU A 60 0.48 3.76 -3.08
N GLU A 61 -0.67 4.34 -2.76
CA GLU A 61 -0.90 5.76 -2.69
C GLU A 61 0.12 6.43 -1.77
N ASP A 62 0.68 7.50 -2.30
CA ASP A 62 1.24 8.61 -1.57
C ASP A 62 0.17 9.24 -0.68
N GLU A 63 0.27 9.04 0.63
CA GLU A 63 -0.44 9.83 1.64
C GLU A 63 0.54 10.07 2.80
N GLY A 64 1.37 11.08 2.63
CA GLY A 64 1.95 11.77 3.76
C GLY A 64 0.95 12.80 4.26
N SER A 65 0.37 12.59 5.45
CA SER A 65 0.19 13.62 6.50
C SER A 65 -0.39 13.06 7.80
N SER A 66 0.21 13.52 8.91
CA SER A 66 -0.29 13.59 10.31
C SER A 66 -0.80 12.32 11.03
N PRO A 67 -0.03 11.78 11.98
CA PRO A 67 -0.52 10.94 13.07
C PRO A 67 -0.99 11.80 14.24
N ASP A 68 -2.18 12.38 14.13
CA ASP A 68 -2.90 13.03 15.23
C ASP A 68 -4.38 12.65 15.06
N GLU A 69 -5.09 12.33 16.15
CA GLU A 69 -6.51 11.90 16.21
C GLU A 69 -6.78 10.38 16.29
N LEU A 70 -5.98 9.65 17.08
CA LEU A 70 -6.57 8.66 18.00
C LEU A 70 -6.82 9.41 19.32
N PHE A 71 -8.00 9.24 19.93
CA PHE A 71 -8.48 9.77 21.24
C PHE A 71 -9.57 10.85 21.19
N ALA A 72 -10.77 10.48 20.72
CA ALA A 72 -12.11 10.99 21.11
C ALA A 72 -13.09 10.40 20.07
N ASP A 73 -14.24 9.80 20.34
CA ASP A 73 -15.09 9.76 21.51
C ASP A 73 -15.91 8.46 21.44
N GLU A 74 -15.98 7.77 22.56
CA GLU A 74 -16.86 6.64 22.82
C GLU A 74 -18.22 7.21 23.24
N GLN A 75 -19.17 7.38 22.32
CA GLN A 75 -20.62 7.32 22.56
C GLN A 75 -21.42 7.78 21.33
N ALA A 76 -22.28 6.88 20.84
CA ALA A 76 -23.65 7.19 20.37
C ALA A 76 -24.16 5.98 19.56
N LYS A 77 -24.64 4.95 20.28
CA LYS A 77 -25.49 3.93 19.68
C LYS A 77 -26.92 4.32 20.00
N ASP A 78 -27.43 5.33 19.28
CA ASP A 78 -28.85 5.68 19.31
C ASP A 78 -29.62 4.80 18.33
N GLU A 79 -30.63 4.17 18.90
CA GLU A 79 -31.70 3.44 18.24
C GLU A 79 -32.59 4.42 17.48
N ASP A 80 -32.54 4.48 16.15
CA ASP A 80 -33.77 4.70 15.37
C ASP A 80 -33.56 4.41 13.87
N GLN A 81 -33.86 3.18 13.45
CA GLN A 81 -34.15 2.96 12.03
C GLN A 81 -35.06 1.74 11.83
N ARG A 82 -36.27 1.87 12.35
CA ARG A 82 -37.41 1.05 11.92
C ARG A 82 -38.45 1.97 11.29
N VAL A 83 -38.50 1.88 9.95
CA VAL A 83 -39.74 2.02 9.16
C VAL A 83 -40.19 3.47 8.88
N ALA A 84 -39.44 4.19 8.04
CA ALA A 84 -40.01 5.21 7.17
C ALA A 84 -39.13 5.36 5.92
N GLY A 85 -39.70 5.18 4.73
CA GLY A 85 -38.99 5.54 3.49
C GLY A 85 -38.75 4.42 2.48
N ARG A 86 -39.41 3.26 2.61
CA ARG A 86 -39.44 2.29 1.50
C ARG A 86 -40.51 2.69 0.50
N THR A 87 -40.06 2.93 -0.73
CA THR A 87 -40.83 2.80 -1.98
C THR A 87 -41.81 3.93 -2.35
N VAL A 88 -41.23 5.10 -2.62
CA VAL A 88 -41.63 5.88 -3.81
C VAL A 88 -41.23 5.06 -5.04
N ARG A 89 -42.09 4.15 -5.50
CA ARG A 89 -41.91 3.48 -6.80
C ARG A 89 -43.07 3.86 -7.72
N ARG A 90 -42.71 4.72 -8.66
CA ARG A 90 -43.39 5.00 -9.92
C ARG A 90 -44.12 3.76 -10.46
N LEU A 91 -45.31 3.92 -11.02
CA LEU A 91 -45.62 3.63 -12.43
C LEU A 91 -47.12 3.87 -12.70
N ARG A 92 -47.39 4.98 -13.39
CA ARG A 92 -48.25 5.09 -14.58
C ARG A 92 -49.47 4.15 -14.63
N SER A 93 -50.63 4.72 -14.32
CA SER A 93 -51.95 4.20 -14.68
C SER A 93 -52.28 4.52 -16.15
N PRO A 94 -52.70 3.55 -16.97
CA PRO A 94 -53.57 3.78 -18.11
C PRO A 94 -55.02 3.50 -17.70
N ARG A 95 -55.87 4.52 -17.80
CA ARG A 95 -57.33 4.43 -17.81
C ARG A 95 -57.81 4.55 -19.26
N ALA A 96 -58.88 3.80 -19.54
CA ALA A 96 -59.69 3.75 -20.77
C ALA A 96 -59.16 2.83 -21.88
#